data_AF-A0A937QT50-F1
#
_entry.id   AF-A0A937QT50-F1
#
_cell.length_a   1.000
_cell.length_b   1.000
_cell.length_c   1.000
_cell.angle_alpha   90.00
_cell.angle_beta   90.00
_cell.angle_gamma   90.00
#
_symmetry.space_group_name_H-M   'P 1'
#
loop_
_entity.id
_entity.type
_entity.pdbx_description
1 polymer ?
#
loop_
_entity_poly.entity_id
_entity_poly.type
_entity_poly.pdbx_seq_one_letter_code
_entity_poly.pdbx_strand_id
1 'polypeptide(L)' 'MKISGLLVMLLTLRLVVAAAASDKLPVFTDVTKEAGLLQKSSYGDSELTNIVEGTGSGAMFFDYDGDG' A
#
# COMPACT_ATOMS: atom_id res chain seq x y z
N MET A 1 -28.48 -15.99 -35.99
CA MET A 1 -27.76 -16.19 -34.71
C MET A 1 -28.79 -16.20 -33.60
N LYS A 2 -28.93 -17.30 -32.83
CA LYS A 2 -29.96 -17.40 -31.78
C LYS A 2 -29.57 -16.49 -30.60
N ILE A 3 -30.50 -15.69 -30.10
CA ILE A 3 -30.30 -14.72 -28.99
C ILE A 3 -29.64 -15.37 -27.77
N SER A 4 -29.97 -16.64 -27.50
CA SER A 4 -29.34 -17.47 -26.47
C SER A 4 -27.82 -17.62 -26.63
N GLY A 5 -27.31 -17.76 -27.86
CA GLY A 5 -25.87 -17.87 -28.12
C GLY A 5 -25.12 -16.56 -27.89
N LEU A 6 -25.75 -15.42 -28.21
CA LEU A 6 -25.17 -14.09 -27.94
C LEU A 6 -25.11 -13.81 -26.43
N LEU A 7 -26.15 -14.22 -25.68
CA LEU A 7 -26.20 -14.04 -24.23
C LEU A 7 -25.13 -14.86 -23.52
N VAL A 8 -24.95 -16.12 -23.94
CA VAL A 8 -23.88 -16.99 -23.40
C VAL A 8 -22.50 -16.41 -23.71
N MET A 9 -22.28 -15.91 -24.93
CA MET A 9 -21.01 -15.28 -25.31
C MET A 9 -20.72 -14.00 -24.50
N LEU A 10 -21.73 -13.19 -24.22
CA LEU A 10 -21.56 -11.99 -23.40
C LEU A 10 -21.28 -12.36 -21.93
N LEU A 11 -21.92 -13.40 -21.41
CA LEU A 11 -21.69 -13.90 -20.06
C LEU A 11 -20.26 -14.46 -19.91
N THR A 12 -19.79 -15.25 -20.87
CA THR A 12 -18.43 -15.79 -20.86
C THR A 12 -17.39 -14.69 -20.99
N LEU A 13 -17.62 -13.70 -21.85
CA LEU A 13 -16.73 -12.55 -22.00
C LEU A 13 -16.62 -11.74 -20.69
N ARG A 14 -17.73 -11.53 -19.98
CA ARG A 14 -17.72 -10.84 -18.68
C ARG A 14 -16.93 -11.59 -17.61
N LEU A 15 -17.07 -12.91 -17.55
CA LEU A 15 -16.33 -13.74 -16.59
C LEU A 15 -14.82 -13.68 -16.85
N VAL A 16 -14.40 -13.67 -18.11
CA VAL A 16 -12.98 -13.55 -18.49
C VAL A 16 -12.41 -12.19 -18.10
N VAL A 17 -13.14 -11.10 -18.33
CA VAL A 17 -12.69 -9.74 -17.97
C VAL A 17 -12.61 -9.56 -16.45
N ALA A 18 -13.56 -10.11 -15.69
CA ALA A 18 -13.54 -10.03 -14.23
C ALA A 18 -12.37 -10.82 -13.61
N ALA A 19 -12.02 -11.99 -14.17
CA ALA A 19 -10.89 -12.78 -13.70
C ALA A 19 -9.52 -12.13 -14.00
N ALA A 20 -9.45 -11.28 -15.03
CA ALA A 20 -8.23 -10.55 -15.39
C ALA A 20 -7.96 -9.33 -14.49
N ALA A 21 -8.95 -8.87 -13.71
CA ALA A 21 -8.86 -7.70 -12.85
C ALA A 21 -8.20 -7.99 -11.48
N SER A 22 -7.16 -8.82 -11.46
CA SER A 22 -6.36 -9.00 -10.25
C SER A 22 -5.27 -7.93 -10.21
N ASP A 23 -5.58 -6.80 -9.60
CA ASP A 23 -4.57 -5.81 -9.27
C ASP A 23 -3.65 -6.41 -8.19
N LYS A 24 -2.38 -6.61 -8.53
CA LYS A 24 -1.38 -6.95 -7.51
C LYS A 24 -1.28 -5.75 -6.58
N LEU A 25 -1.60 -5.97 -5.30
CA LEU A 25 -1.34 -4.98 -4.27
C LEU A 25 0.16 -4.65 -4.24
N PRO A 26 0.52 -3.38 -3.99
CA PRO A 26 1.90 -3.01 -3.73
C PRO A 26 2.48 -3.88 -2.60
N VAL A 27 3.70 -4.35 -2.79
CA VAL A 27 4.44 -5.09 -1.76
C VAL A 27 5.40 -4.11 -1.09
N PHE A 28 5.14 -3.81 0.18
CA PHE A 28 6.08 -3.06 1.00
C PHE A 28 7.40 -3.82 1.09
N THR A 29 8.47 -3.20 0.58
CA THR A 29 9.81 -3.79 0.52
C THR A 29 10.74 -2.94 1.37
N ASP A 30 11.45 -3.56 2.30
CA ASP A 30 12.51 -2.90 3.05
C ASP A 30 13.69 -2.62 2.10
N VAL A 31 13.98 -1.34 1.87
CA VAL A 31 15.08 -0.85 1.04
C VAL A 31 16.16 -0.12 1.86
N THR A 32 16.15 -0.29 3.18
CA THR A 32 17.02 0.44 4.12
C THR A 32 18.50 0.25 3.76
N LYS A 33 18.89 -0.98 3.39
CA LYS A 33 20.27 -1.31 3.03
C LYS A 33 20.69 -0.68 1.70
N GLU A 34 19.85 -0.81 0.69
CA GLU A 34 20.06 -0.29 -0.66
C GLU A 34 20.10 1.25 -0.67
N ALA A 35 19.33 1.88 0.22
CA ALA A 35 19.32 3.32 0.46
C ALA A 35 20.55 3.82 1.26
N GLY A 36 21.43 2.92 1.73
CA GLY A 36 22.61 3.28 2.54
C GLY A 36 22.29 3.74 3.96
N LEU A 37 21.07 3.47 4.46
CA LEU A 37 20.63 3.79 5.82
C LEU A 37 21.16 2.75 6.80
N LEU A 38 22.47 2.79 7.07
CA LEU A 38 23.16 1.79 7.89
C LEU A 38 23.01 2.02 9.40
N GLN A 39 22.44 3.14 9.81
CA GLN A 39 22.37 3.57 11.20
C GLN A 39 20.93 3.91 11.60
N LYS A 40 20.50 3.42 12.75
CA LYS A 40 19.17 3.69 13.29
C LYS A 40 19.21 5.02 14.07
N SER A 41 18.73 6.09 13.46
CA SER A 41 18.48 7.35 14.15
C SER A 41 17.10 7.28 14.81
N SER A 42 17.06 7.22 16.14
CA SER A 42 15.83 7.36 16.92
C SER A 42 15.72 8.78 17.43
N TYR A 43 14.52 9.36 17.36
CA TYR A 43 14.18 10.63 18.00
C TYR A 43 13.15 10.33 19.10
N GLY A 44 13.43 10.77 20.32
CA GLY A 44 12.65 10.41 21.51
C GLY A 44 13.34 9.35 22.37
N ASP A 45 12.66 8.96 23.45
CA ASP A 45 13.17 7.98 24.41
C ASP A 45 13.27 6.58 23.78
N SER A 46 14.38 5.89 24.03
CA SER A 46 14.62 4.54 23.50
C SER A 46 13.77 3.49 24.19
N GLU A 47 13.48 3.73 25.46
CA GLU A 47 12.60 2.94 26.29
C GLU A 47 11.43 3.86 26.62
N LEU A 48 10.17 3.48 26.44
CA LEU A 48 9.02 4.41 26.64
C LEU A 48 8.78 4.70 28.14
N THR A 49 9.77 5.27 28.83
CA THR A 49 9.76 5.50 30.28
C THR A 49 9.06 6.78 30.66
N ASN A 50 8.99 7.73 29.73
CA ASN A 50 8.29 9.00 29.90
C ASN A 50 7.41 9.30 28.67
N ILE A 51 6.11 9.48 28.90
CA ILE A 51 5.13 9.82 27.86
C ILE A 51 5.47 11.12 27.13
N VAL A 52 6.11 12.08 27.80
CA VAL A 52 6.49 13.37 27.21
C VAL A 52 7.63 13.23 26.20
N GLU A 53 8.46 12.17 26.33
CA GLU A 53 9.67 11.98 25.52
C GLU A 53 9.55 10.79 24.55
N GLY A 54 8.52 9.96 24.69
CA GLY A 54 8.38 8.70 23.96
C GLY A 54 8.10 8.79 22.46
N THR A 55 7.76 9.97 21.92
CA THR A 55 7.36 10.13 20.51
C THR A 55 8.19 11.15 19.72
N GLY A 56 9.22 11.74 20.33
CA GLY A 56 9.99 12.83 19.72
C GLY A 56 9.18 14.13 19.55
N SER A 57 9.73 15.13 18.86
CA SER A 57 9.01 16.36 18.52
C SER A 57 7.88 16.00 17.54
N GLY A 58 6.65 15.86 18.02
CA GLY A 58 5.50 15.47 17.21
C GLY A 58 5.38 16.32 15.95
N ALA A 59 5.82 15.79 14.81
CA ALA A 59 5.68 16.43 13.51
C ALA A 59 4.34 15.98 12.92
N MET A 60 3.49 16.95 12.60
CA MET A 60 2.26 16.73 11.88
C MET A 60 2.59 16.76 10.38
N PHE A 61 2.52 15.60 9.74
CA PHE A 61 2.70 15.47 8.29
C PHE A 61 1.32 15.58 7.63
N PHE A 62 1.14 16.62 6.82
CA PHE A 62 -0.02 16.77 5.94
C PHE A 62 0.37 16.27 4.56
N ASP A 63 -0.21 15.14 4.15
CA ASP A 63 -0.19 14.66 2.77
C ASP A 63 -1.24 15.46 1.98
N TYR A 64 -0.79 16.54 1.35
CA TYR A 64 -1.68 17.52 0.71
C TYR A 64 -2.18 17.05 -0.66
N ASP A 65 -1.38 16.25 -1.38
CA ASP A 65 -1.64 15.75 -2.72
C ASP A 65 -1.94 14.25 -2.78
N GLY A 66 -1.89 13.56 -1.64
CA GLY A 66 -2.24 12.14 -1.56
C GLY A 66 -1.15 11.23 -2.12
N ASP A 67 0.10 11.68 -2.11
CA ASP A 67 1.22 11.01 -2.76
C ASP A 67 1.97 10.02 -1.86
N GLY A 68 1.53 9.90 -0.60
CA GLY A 68 2.16 9.12 0.47
C GLY A 68 2.79 7.80 0.08
#